data_AF-T0YC53-F1
#
_entry.id   AF-T0YC53-F1
#
_cell.length_a   1.000
_cell.length_b   1.000
_cell.length_c   1.000
_cell.angle_alpha   90.00
_cell.angle_beta   90.00
_cell.angle_gamma   90.00
#
_symmetry.space_group_name_H-M   'P 1'
#
loop_
_entity.id
_entity.type
_entity.pdbx_description
1 polymer ?
#
loop_
_entity_poly.entity_id
_entity_poly.type
_entity_poly.pdbx_seq_one_letter_code
_entity_poly.pdbx_strand_id
1 'polypeptide(L)'
;AESFGYWPSRGRFITREDNLRNRRVAVIGTRVLDKLHMHGDPVGEYFQIGSAWFRIVGEQHKLGSLGGQDRDNQVIIPYGTALSLLGNAQVPDIDIEIKLASGADLDAVRGRIETLLRRLHHLKPGQADNFKVATAAQLLSSFKKITQEITL
;
A
#
# COMPACT_ATOMS: atom_id res chain seq x y z
N ALA A 1 -0.44 9.06 -14.28
CA ALA A 1 -0.70 7.64 -14.07
C ALA A 1 -1.34 7.49 -12.69
N GLU A 2 -2.62 7.17 -12.66
CA GLU A 2 -3.38 6.90 -11.42
C GLU A 2 -2.87 5.60 -10.81
N SER A 3 -2.52 5.61 -9.53
CA SER A 3 -2.24 4.40 -8.75
C SER A 3 -3.24 4.39 -7.61
N PHE A 4 -4.29 3.56 -7.68
CA PHE A 4 -5.23 3.33 -6.57
C PHE A 4 -5.80 4.60 -5.90
N GLY A 5 -6.17 5.63 -6.69
CA GLY A 5 -6.71 6.89 -6.16
C GLY A 5 -5.67 7.85 -5.58
N TYR A 6 -4.38 7.52 -5.63
CA TYR A 6 -3.30 8.41 -5.26
C TYR A 6 -2.86 9.28 -6.46
N TRP A 7 -2.83 10.60 -6.25
CA TRP A 7 -2.38 11.59 -7.22
C TRP A 7 -1.13 12.31 -6.68
N PRO A 8 -0.07 12.46 -7.49
CA PRO A 8 1.13 13.11 -7.02
C PRO A 8 0.84 14.61 -7.03
N SER A 9 0.98 15.26 -5.88
CA SER A 9 0.92 16.73 -5.81
C SER A 9 2.03 17.35 -6.63
N ARG A 10 3.21 16.69 -6.63
CA ARG A 10 4.38 17.06 -7.41
C ARG A 10 5.08 15.81 -7.92
N GLY A 11 5.71 15.93 -9.08
CA GLY A 11 6.48 14.85 -9.69
C GLY A 11 5.60 13.71 -10.21
N ARG A 12 5.99 12.46 -9.93
CA ARG A 12 5.33 11.25 -10.43
C ARG A 12 5.26 10.15 -9.37
N PHE A 13 4.34 9.22 -9.57
CA PHE A 13 4.32 7.96 -8.82
C PHE A 13 5.41 6.98 -9.26
N ILE A 14 5.58 5.93 -8.44
CA ILE A 14 6.35 4.74 -8.78
C ILE A 14 5.77 4.11 -10.05
N THR A 15 6.63 3.84 -11.02
CA THR A 15 6.26 3.18 -12.28
C THR A 15 6.59 1.71 -12.22
N ARG A 16 6.00 0.93 -13.14
CA ARG A 16 6.35 -0.49 -13.32
C ARG A 16 7.85 -0.67 -13.56
N GLU A 17 8.48 0.23 -14.32
CA GLU A 17 9.91 0.18 -14.60
C GLU A 17 10.77 0.40 -13.36
N ASP A 18 10.35 1.28 -12.45
CA ASP A 18 11.06 1.48 -11.19
C ASP A 18 11.03 0.23 -10.33
N ASN A 19 9.91 -0.51 -10.35
CA ASN A 19 9.77 -1.78 -9.65
C ASN A 19 10.60 -2.90 -10.30
N LEU A 20 10.58 -3.03 -11.62
CA LEU A 20 11.36 -4.06 -12.32
C LEU A 20 12.86 -3.87 -12.18
N ARG A 21 13.33 -2.61 -12.12
CA ARG A 21 14.76 -2.29 -11.97
C ARG A 21 15.21 -2.11 -10.54
N ASN A 22 14.35 -2.37 -9.54
CA ASN A 22 14.64 -2.13 -8.12
C ASN A 22 15.25 -0.74 -7.88
N ARG A 23 14.69 0.30 -8.52
CA ARG A 23 15.23 1.66 -8.40
C ARG A 23 15.05 2.15 -6.97
N ARG A 24 16.07 2.82 -6.45
CA ARG A 24 16.02 3.50 -5.14
C ARG A 24 15.36 4.87 -5.29
N VAL A 25 14.06 4.85 -5.57
CA VAL A 25 13.22 6.02 -5.68
C VAL A 25 12.08 5.94 -4.67
N ALA A 26 11.58 7.08 -4.22
CA ALA A 26 10.47 7.12 -3.29
C ALA A 26 9.45 8.21 -3.64
N VAL A 27 8.20 7.97 -3.27
CA VAL A 27 7.15 8.97 -3.19
C VAL A 27 6.85 9.20 -1.72
N ILE A 28 6.82 10.46 -1.30
CA ILE A 28 6.77 10.83 0.12
C ILE A 28 5.43 11.50 0.46
N GLY A 29 4.86 11.18 1.63
CA GLY A 29 3.73 11.89 2.21
C GLY A 29 4.12 13.21 2.90
N THR A 30 3.20 14.17 2.92
CA THR A 30 3.46 15.54 3.38
C THR A 30 4.07 15.63 4.80
N ARG A 31 3.63 14.80 5.76
CA ARG A 31 4.17 14.85 7.12
C ARG A 31 5.59 14.30 7.23
N VAL A 32 6.00 13.42 6.32
CA VAL A 32 7.40 12.95 6.28
C VAL A 32 8.32 14.08 5.81
N LEU A 33 7.88 14.90 4.86
CA LEU A 33 8.62 16.09 4.43
C LEU A 33 8.82 17.08 5.58
N ASP A 34 7.76 17.32 6.36
CA ASP A 34 7.82 18.17 7.55
C ASP A 34 8.84 17.65 8.57
N LYS A 35 8.83 16.33 8.84
CA LYS A 35 9.77 15.70 9.77
C LYS A 35 11.22 15.71 9.29
N LEU A 36 11.44 15.65 7.98
CA LEU A 36 12.76 15.77 7.37
C LEU A 36 13.21 17.22 7.24
N HIS A 37 12.39 18.20 7.66
CA HIS A 37 12.62 19.64 7.49
C HIS A 37 12.94 20.03 6.04
N MET A 38 12.34 19.30 5.08
CA MET A 38 12.51 19.56 3.65
C MET A 38 11.47 20.59 3.21
N HIS A 39 11.83 21.87 3.31
CA HIS A 39 10.99 22.98 2.87
C HIS A 39 11.28 23.32 1.40
N GLY A 40 10.27 23.32 0.54
CA GLY A 40 10.40 23.70 -0.87
C GLY A 40 9.89 22.65 -1.84
N ASP A 41 10.61 22.42 -2.94
CA ASP A 41 10.32 21.32 -3.86
C ASP A 41 11.19 20.11 -3.50
N PRO A 42 10.61 19.04 -2.94
CA PRO A 42 11.38 17.87 -2.55
C PRO A 42 11.72 16.98 -3.75
N VAL A 43 11.13 17.20 -4.92
CA VAL A 43 11.33 16.32 -6.08
C VAL A 43 12.76 16.46 -6.60
N GLY A 44 13.49 15.35 -6.63
CA GLY A 44 14.90 15.31 -7.04
C GLY A 44 15.87 15.22 -5.86
N GLU A 45 15.43 15.59 -4.66
CA GLU A 45 16.22 15.48 -3.44
C GLU A 45 16.40 14.03 -3.00
N TYR A 46 17.34 13.82 -2.07
CA TYR A 46 17.67 12.51 -1.54
C TYR A 46 17.49 12.44 -0.03
N PHE A 47 17.02 11.30 0.45
CA PHE A 47 16.92 10.99 1.88
C PHE A 47 17.32 9.54 2.12
N GLN A 48 17.57 9.19 3.38
CA GLN A 48 17.95 7.83 3.78
C GLN A 48 16.77 7.07 4.39
N ILE A 49 16.67 5.80 4.01
CA ILE A 49 15.85 4.80 4.70
C ILE A 49 16.82 3.72 5.19
N GLY A 50 17.01 3.62 6.50
CA GLY A 50 18.09 2.80 7.07
C GLY A 50 19.46 3.29 6.58
N SER A 51 20.22 2.43 5.91
CA SER A 51 21.54 2.75 5.34
C SER A 51 21.51 3.11 3.84
N ALA A 52 20.35 3.10 3.20
CA ALA A 52 20.22 3.28 1.76
C ALA A 52 19.65 4.66 1.40
N TRP A 53 20.27 5.31 0.41
CA TRP A 53 19.79 6.56 -0.17
C TRP A 53 18.69 6.33 -1.21
N PHE A 54 17.65 7.16 -1.15
CA PHE A 54 16.51 7.16 -2.05
C PHE A 54 16.32 8.55 -2.66
N ARG A 55 16.08 8.60 -3.97
CA ARG A 55 15.69 9.83 -4.66
C ARG A 55 14.19 10.04 -4.60
N ILE A 56 13.76 11.24 -4.21
CA ILE A 56 12.36 11.62 -4.22
C ILE A 56 11.93 11.86 -5.66
N VAL A 57 10.92 11.11 -6.12
CA VAL A 57 10.34 11.25 -7.47
C VAL A 57 8.95 11.86 -7.46
N GLY A 58 8.33 11.95 -6.30
CA GLY A 58 7.05 12.61 -6.15
C GLY A 58 6.66 12.85 -4.69
N GLU A 59 5.69 13.73 -4.53
CA GLU A 59 5.02 14.06 -3.28
C GLU A 59 3.56 13.64 -3.40
N GLN A 60 3.02 12.95 -2.41
CA GLN A 60 1.59 12.61 -2.37
C GLN A 60 0.77 13.83 -1.91
N HIS A 61 -0.41 14.01 -2.49
CA HIS A 61 -1.38 14.93 -1.90
C HIS A 61 -1.73 14.53 -0.47
N LYS A 62 -1.99 15.54 0.36
CA LYS A 62 -2.53 15.36 1.71
C LYS A 62 -3.88 14.64 1.61
N LEU A 63 -3.92 13.39 2.06
CA LEU A 63 -5.12 12.54 2.06
C LEU A 63 -5.80 12.56 3.42
N GLY A 64 -5.11 13.04 4.46
CA GLY A 64 -5.61 13.05 5.84
C GLY A 64 -5.52 11.67 6.51
N SER A 65 -6.07 11.59 7.72
CA SER A 65 -6.15 10.34 8.48
C SER A 65 -7.54 9.72 8.29
N LEU A 66 -7.58 8.47 7.84
CA LEU A 66 -8.81 7.68 7.71
C LEU A 66 -8.65 6.42 8.57
N GLY A 67 -9.57 6.24 9.53
CA GLY A 67 -9.60 5.03 10.37
C GLY A 67 -8.38 4.84 11.28
N GLY A 68 -7.71 5.93 11.69
CA GLY A 68 -6.53 5.86 12.55
C GLY A 68 -5.21 5.58 11.84
N GLN A 69 -5.23 5.31 10.52
CA GLN A 69 -4.01 5.27 9.72
C GLN A 69 -3.68 6.64 9.14
N ASP A 70 -2.49 7.10 9.48
CA ASP A 70 -1.96 8.38 9.04
C ASP A 70 -1.30 8.28 7.68
N ARG A 71 -2.11 8.35 6.62
CA ARG A 71 -1.69 8.21 5.22
C ARG A 71 -0.75 9.33 4.75
N ASP A 72 -0.66 10.42 5.51
CA ASP A 72 0.26 11.52 5.26
C ASP A 72 1.67 11.25 5.85
N ASN A 73 1.81 10.25 6.73
CA ASN A 73 3.09 9.84 7.34
C ASN A 73 3.60 8.51 6.75
N GLN A 74 3.63 8.39 5.42
CA GLN A 74 4.10 7.19 4.72
C GLN A 74 5.14 7.51 3.66
N VAL A 75 5.96 6.50 3.33
CA VAL A 75 6.94 6.52 2.25
C VAL A 75 6.67 5.33 1.34
N ILE A 76 6.47 5.59 0.05
CA ILE A 76 6.20 4.56 -0.95
C ILE A 76 7.45 4.35 -1.78
N ILE A 77 7.97 3.12 -1.76
CA ILE A 77 9.10 2.67 -2.56
C ILE A 77 8.69 1.48 -3.44
N PRO A 78 9.44 1.15 -4.51
CA PRO A 78 9.14 -0.03 -5.29
C PRO A 78 9.26 -1.30 -4.45
N TYR A 79 8.32 -2.23 -4.65
CA TYR A 79 8.25 -3.50 -3.91
C TYR A 79 9.55 -4.31 -4.01
N GLY A 80 10.14 -4.42 -5.21
CA GLY A 80 11.41 -5.11 -5.38
C GLY A 80 12.58 -4.47 -4.62
N THR A 81 12.56 -3.14 -4.47
CA THR A 81 13.52 -2.40 -3.63
C THR A 81 13.27 -2.68 -2.15
N ALA A 82 12.01 -2.71 -1.71
CA ALA A 82 11.64 -3.03 -0.33
C ALA A 82 12.07 -4.46 0.05
N LEU A 83 11.82 -5.45 -0.81
CA LEU A 83 12.29 -6.82 -0.61
C LEU A 83 13.81 -6.90 -0.46
N SER A 84 14.53 -6.15 -1.30
CA SER A 84 16.00 -6.10 -1.23
C SER A 84 16.52 -5.49 0.08
N LEU A 85 15.76 -4.56 0.69
CA LEU A 85 16.10 -3.95 1.98
C LEU A 85 15.78 -4.86 3.16
N LEU A 86 14.64 -5.57 3.12
CA LEU A 86 14.20 -6.47 4.19
C LEU A 86 15.05 -7.77 4.23
N GLY A 87 15.66 -8.14 3.11
CA GLY A 87 16.42 -9.39 2.98
C GLY A 87 15.53 -10.62 3.19
N ASN A 88 16.14 -11.74 3.61
CA ASN A 88 15.43 -13.00 3.87
C ASN A 88 14.75 -13.06 5.25
N ALA A 89 14.79 -11.98 6.03
CA ALA A 89 14.58 -12.04 7.47
C ALA A 89 13.11 -12.00 7.91
N GLN A 90 12.18 -11.55 7.07
CA GLN A 90 10.77 -11.40 7.45
C GLN A 90 9.84 -11.73 6.27
N VAL A 91 8.78 -12.49 6.54
CA VAL A 91 7.62 -12.54 5.63
C VAL A 91 6.94 -11.19 5.78
N PRO A 92 6.84 -10.36 4.73
CA PRO A 92 6.13 -9.10 4.85
C PRO A 92 4.67 -9.37 5.19
N ASP A 93 4.08 -8.52 6.02
CA ASP A 93 2.63 -8.41 6.07
C ASP A 93 2.19 -7.76 4.75
N ILE A 94 1.48 -8.51 3.91
CA ILE A 94 1.15 -8.10 2.54
C ILE A 94 -0.34 -7.85 2.44
N ASP A 95 -0.69 -6.57 2.28
CA ASP A 95 -2.00 -6.15 1.83
C ASP A 95 -1.99 -6.00 0.30
N ILE A 96 -2.94 -6.65 -0.38
CA ILE A 96 -3.08 -6.59 -1.84
C ILE A 96 -4.43 -5.95 -2.18
N GLU A 97 -4.39 -4.80 -2.84
CA GLU A 97 -5.58 -4.16 -3.39
C GLU A 97 -5.75 -4.53 -4.87
N ILE A 98 -6.97 -4.92 -5.24
CA ILE A 98 -7.30 -5.36 -6.60
C ILE A 98 -8.45 -4.51 -7.13
N LYS A 99 -8.21 -3.77 -8.23
CA LYS A 99 -9.25 -3.04 -8.95
C LYS A 99 -9.90 -3.96 -9.98
N LEU A 100 -11.21 -4.20 -9.82
CA LEU A 100 -11.96 -5.03 -10.76
C LEU A 100 -12.38 -4.24 -11.99
N ALA A 101 -12.47 -4.94 -13.12
CA ALA A 101 -13.07 -4.40 -14.34
C ALA A 101 -14.56 -4.11 -14.11
N SER A 102 -15.10 -3.13 -14.83
CA SER A 102 -16.53 -2.82 -14.77
C SER A 102 -17.36 -4.04 -15.18
N GLY A 103 -18.41 -4.35 -14.41
CA GLY A 103 -19.28 -5.51 -14.64
C GLY A 103 -18.73 -6.86 -14.18
N ALA A 104 -17.56 -6.90 -13.51
CA ALA A 104 -17.05 -8.12 -12.93
C ALA A 104 -17.95 -8.59 -11.76
N ASP A 105 -18.21 -9.90 -11.72
CA ASP A 105 -18.88 -10.54 -10.60
C ASP A 105 -17.93 -10.64 -9.40
N LEU A 106 -18.21 -9.81 -8.38
CA LEU A 106 -17.38 -9.69 -7.18
C LEU A 106 -17.28 -11.01 -6.40
N ASP A 107 -18.39 -11.74 -6.27
CA ASP A 107 -18.43 -12.98 -5.48
C ASP A 107 -17.69 -14.10 -6.23
N ALA A 108 -17.86 -14.19 -7.55
CA ALA A 108 -17.13 -15.14 -8.37
C ALA A 108 -15.61 -14.87 -8.34
N VAL A 109 -15.19 -13.60 -8.43
CA VAL A 109 -13.77 -13.22 -8.33
C VAL A 109 -13.23 -13.54 -6.94
N ARG A 110 -13.97 -13.21 -5.89
CA ARG A 110 -13.58 -13.51 -4.50
C ARG A 110 -13.33 -15.00 -4.30
N GLY A 111 -14.27 -15.86 -4.70
CA GLY A 111 -14.12 -17.32 -4.56
C GLY A 111 -12.91 -17.88 -5.32
N ARG A 112 -12.58 -17.29 -6.49
CA ARG A 112 -11.37 -17.63 -7.24
C ARG A 112 -10.09 -17.21 -6.51
N ILE A 113 -10.06 -16.02 -5.91
CA ILE A 113 -8.93 -15.53 -5.10
C ILE A 113 -8.73 -16.43 -3.88
N GLU A 114 -9.79 -16.74 -3.14
CA GLU A 114 -9.73 -17.62 -1.97
C GLU A 114 -9.19 -19.00 -2.35
N THR A 115 -9.70 -19.60 -3.42
CA THR A 115 -9.20 -20.90 -3.93
C THR A 115 -7.72 -20.85 -4.32
N LEU A 116 -7.31 -19.78 -5.00
CA LEU A 116 -5.92 -19.59 -5.40
C LEU A 116 -5.00 -19.44 -4.18
N LEU A 117 -5.38 -18.63 -3.19
CA LEU A 117 -4.59 -18.41 -1.98
C LEU A 117 -4.50 -19.69 -1.14
N ARG A 118 -5.60 -20.44 -0.97
CA ARG A 118 -5.56 -21.77 -0.31
C ARG A 118 -4.55 -22.71 -0.96
N ARG A 119 -4.50 -22.72 -2.30
CA ARG A 119 -3.53 -23.53 -3.06
C ARG A 119 -2.09 -23.04 -2.85
N LEU A 120 -1.84 -21.73 -2.93
CA LEU A 120 -0.52 -21.14 -2.72
C LEU A 120 0.00 -21.33 -1.27
N HIS A 121 -0.92 -21.36 -0.30
CA HIS A 121 -0.63 -21.57 1.12
C HIS A 121 -0.66 -23.05 1.51
N HIS A 122 -0.87 -23.97 0.55
CA HIS A 122 -0.96 -25.41 0.76
C HIS A 122 -1.98 -25.85 1.84
N LEU A 123 -3.10 -25.13 1.95
CA LEU A 123 -4.13 -25.42 2.95
C LEU A 123 -4.98 -26.63 2.57
N LYS A 124 -5.11 -27.58 3.50
CA LYS A 124 -5.91 -28.81 3.30
C LYS A 124 -7.42 -28.52 3.37
N PRO A 125 -8.28 -29.41 2.82
CA PRO A 125 -9.71 -29.34 3.07
C PRO A 125 -10.01 -29.32 4.58
N GLY A 126 -10.88 -28.40 5.03
CA GLY A 126 -11.22 -28.23 6.44
C GLY A 126 -10.22 -27.42 7.27
N GLN A 127 -9.04 -27.07 6.74
CA GLN A 127 -8.10 -26.17 7.41
C GLN A 127 -8.60 -24.72 7.31
N ALA A 128 -8.52 -23.99 8.42
CA ALA A 128 -8.84 -22.57 8.48
C ALA A 128 -7.89 -21.73 7.62
N ASP A 129 -8.42 -20.65 7.04
CA ASP A 129 -7.63 -19.70 6.26
C ASP A 129 -6.72 -18.86 7.15
N ASN A 130 -5.47 -18.67 6.72
CA ASN A 130 -4.50 -17.77 7.34
C ASN A 130 -4.36 -16.44 6.59
N PHE A 131 -5.35 -16.10 5.76
CA PHE A 131 -5.46 -14.86 5.00
C PHE A 131 -6.90 -14.36 5.07
N LYS A 132 -7.12 -13.09 4.70
CA LYS A 132 -8.46 -12.50 4.64
C LYS A 132 -8.68 -11.85 3.28
N VAL A 133 -9.80 -12.17 2.65
CA VAL A 133 -10.27 -11.49 1.44
C VAL A 133 -11.50 -10.67 1.83
N ALA A 134 -11.42 -9.35 1.73
CA ALA A 134 -12.50 -8.45 2.08
C ALA A 134 -12.80 -7.50 0.92
N THR A 135 -14.08 -7.18 0.75
CA THR A 135 -14.52 -6.16 -0.22
C THR A 135 -14.56 -4.79 0.43
N ALA A 136 -14.50 -3.72 -0.37
CA ALA A 136 -14.63 -2.35 0.15
C ALA A 136 -15.92 -2.15 0.97
N ALA A 137 -17.03 -2.75 0.54
CA ALA A 137 -18.30 -2.71 1.26
C ALA A 137 -18.24 -3.43 2.63
N GLN A 138 -17.57 -4.59 2.70
CA GLN A 138 -17.36 -5.32 3.95
C GLN A 138 -16.46 -4.57 4.94
N LEU A 139 -15.43 -3.88 4.44
CA LEU A 139 -14.57 -3.02 5.26
C LEU A 139 -15.37 -1.85 5.84
N LEU A 140 -16.16 -1.15 5.00
CA LEU A 140 -16.99 -0.03 5.42
C LEU A 140 -18.06 -0.43 6.44
N SER A 141 -18.70 -1.59 6.25
CA SER A 141 -19.71 -2.09 7.20
C SER A 141 -19.10 -2.52 8.54
N SER A 142 -17.90 -3.12 8.53
CA SER A 142 -17.17 -3.45 9.76
C SER A 142 -16.81 -2.20 10.56
N PHE A 143 -16.37 -1.14 9.86
CA PHE A 143 -16.07 0.15 10.47
C PHE A 143 -17.32 0.78 11.11
N LYS A 144 -18.46 0.81 10.40
CA LYS A 144 -19.72 1.33 10.94
C LYS A 144 -20.17 0.62 12.22
N LYS A 145 -20.01 -0.70 12.30
CA LYS A 145 -20.38 -1.48 13.49
C LYS A 145 -19.57 -1.08 14.72
N ILE A 146 -18.25 -0.96 14.58
CA ILE A 146 -17.36 -0.54 15.68
C ILE A 146 -17.71 0.87 16.14
N THR A 147 -17.87 1.82 15.21
CA THR A 147 -18.19 3.20 15.56
C THR A 147 -19.55 3.33 16.24
N GLN A 148 -20.55 2.53 15.84
CA GLN A 148 -21.87 2.51 16.47
C GLN A 148 -21.85 1.92 17.88
N GLU A 149 -21.01 0.90 18.14
CA GLU A 149 -20.85 0.34 19.48
C GLU A 149 -20.07 1.26 20.44
N ILE A 150 -19.15 2.09 19.93
CA ILE A 150 -18.38 3.07 20.74
C ILE A 150 -19.16 4.36 20.97
N THR A 151 -20.18 4.66 20.16
CA THR A 151 -21.02 5.87 20.31
C THR A 151 -22.19 5.67 21.28
N LEU A 152 -22.33 4.50 21.92
CA LEU A 152 -23.33 4.21 22.95
C LEU A 152 -22.76 4.40 24.36
#